data_AF-Q8R9E2-F1
#
_entry.id   AF-Q8R9E2-F1
#
_cell.length_a   1.000
_cell.length_b   1.000
_cell.length_c   1.000
_cell.angle_alpha   90.00
_cell.angle_beta   90.00
_cell.angle_gamma   90.00
#
_symmetry.space_group_name_H-M   'P 1'
#
loop_
_entity.id
_entity.type
_entity.pdbx_description
1 polymer ?
#
loop_
_entity_poly.entity_id
_entity_poly.type
_entity_poly.pdbx_seq_one_letter_code
_entity_poly.pdbx_strand_id
1 'polypeptide(L)'
;MKDFISFMEKAWWRYITEGILEEGIREEIKESWKLCREYGVDPFGGVGEILDEKSMKVRLKENEELISVAHPIMEDKTVGINNNKKMIQL
;
A
#
# COMPACT_ATOMS: atom_id res chain seq x y z
N MET A 1 -5.06 7.11 20.77
CA MET A 1 -4.34 6.80 19.51
C MET A 1 -3.29 5.72 19.70
N LYS A 2 -2.44 5.81 20.73
CA LYS A 2 -1.47 4.76 21.09
C LYS A 2 -2.11 3.38 21.31
N ASP A 3 -3.27 3.33 21.98
CA ASP A 3 -3.97 2.07 22.27
C ASP A 3 -4.54 1.40 21.01
N PHE A 4 -5.05 2.21 20.07
CA PHE A 4 -5.53 1.71 18.78
C PHE A 4 -4.39 1.10 17.95
N ILE A 5 -3.23 1.75 17.89
CA ILE A 5 -2.06 1.24 17.17
C ILE A 5 -1.61 -0.08 17.78
N SER A 6 -1.50 -0.14 19.12
CA SER A 6 -1.11 -1.37 19.81
C SER A 6 -2.13 -2.50 19.63
N PHE A 7 -3.43 -2.18 19.60
CA PHE A 7 -4.49 -3.15 19.28
C PHE A 7 -4.33 -3.69 17.86
N MET A 8 -4.20 -2.81 16.87
CA MET A 8 -4.07 -3.21 15.45
C MET A 8 -2.82 -4.05 15.20
N GLU A 9 -1.70 -3.71 15.84
CA GLU A 9 -0.45 -4.47 15.75
C GLU A 9 -0.63 -5.89 16.30
N LYS A 10 -1.23 -6.05 17.49
CA LYS A 10 -1.50 -7.37 18.08
C LYS A 10 -2.47 -8.20 17.23
N ALA A 11 -3.52 -7.55 16.74
CA ALA A 11 -4.53 -8.19 15.91
C ALA A 11 -3.94 -8.68 14.58
N TRP A 12 -3.08 -7.86 13.96
CA TRP A 12 -2.34 -8.25 12.76
C TRP A 12 -1.42 -9.43 13.03
N TRP A 13 -0.63 -9.38 14.11
CA TRP A 13 0.28 -10.46 14.50
C TRP A 13 -0.47 -11.79 14.68
N ARG A 14 -1.56 -11.80 15.47
CA ARG A 14 -2.38 -13.01 15.67
C ARG A 14 -2.97 -13.51 14.37
N TYR A 15 -3.38 -12.61 13.47
CA TYR A 15 -3.85 -13.03 12.15
C TYR A 15 -2.73 -13.74 11.37
N ILE A 16 -1.56 -13.13 11.23
CA ILE A 16 -0.50 -13.71 10.39
C ILE A 16 0.09 -15.00 10.97
N THR A 17 0.19 -15.14 12.30
CA THR A 17 0.79 -16.33 12.94
C THR A 17 -0.23 -17.43 13.24
N GLU A 18 -1.44 -17.08 13.70
CA GLU A 18 -2.46 -18.03 14.18
C GLU A 18 -3.65 -18.14 13.22
N GLY A 19 -3.81 -17.21 12.27
CA GLY A 19 -4.97 -17.14 11.39
C GLY A 19 -6.23 -16.57 12.05
N ILE A 20 -6.11 -15.99 13.25
CA ILE A 20 -7.24 -15.49 14.03
C ILE A 20 -7.53 -14.03 13.67
N LEU A 21 -8.80 -13.71 13.39
CA LEU A 21 -9.27 -12.35 13.20
C LEU A 21 -9.91 -11.83 14.47
N GLU A 22 -9.35 -10.77 15.05
CA GLU A 22 -9.94 -10.11 16.22
C GLU A 22 -11.25 -9.40 15.87
N GLU A 23 -12.16 -9.40 16.84
CA GLU A 23 -13.31 -8.50 16.84
C GLU A 23 -12.85 -7.04 17.03
N GLY A 24 -13.59 -6.09 16.47
CA GLY A 24 -13.24 -4.66 16.53
C GLY A 24 -12.34 -4.16 15.39
N ILE A 25 -11.80 -5.06 14.56
CA ILE A 25 -11.21 -4.68 13.27
C ILE A 25 -12.33 -4.35 12.29
N ARG A 26 -12.19 -3.26 11.53
CA ARG A 26 -13.14 -2.92 10.46
C ARG A 26 -13.11 -3.98 9.36
N GLU A 27 -14.25 -4.25 8.74
CA GLU A 27 -14.37 -5.38 7.83
C GLU A 27 -13.48 -5.23 6.59
N GLU A 28 -13.26 -4.02 6.09
CA GLU A 28 -12.42 -3.76 4.92
C GLU A 28 -10.95 -4.16 5.18
N ILE A 29 -10.49 -4.01 6.42
CA ILE A 29 -9.14 -4.46 6.82
C ILE A 29 -9.10 -5.99 6.86
N LYS A 30 -10.12 -6.64 7.43
CA LYS A 30 -10.19 -8.10 7.48
C LYS A 30 -10.24 -8.71 6.09
N GLU A 31 -11.02 -8.15 5.19
CA GLU A 31 -11.12 -8.57 3.79
C GLU A 31 -9.77 -8.43 3.09
N SER A 32 -9.09 -7.28 3.25
CA SER A 32 -7.75 -7.08 2.70
C SER A 32 -6.76 -8.13 3.22
N TRP A 33 -6.78 -8.45 4.52
CA TRP A 33 -5.91 -9.47 5.10
C TRP A 33 -6.21 -10.88 4.57
N LYS A 34 -7.49 -11.25 4.45
CA LYS A 34 -7.93 -12.51 3.85
C LYS A 34 -7.44 -12.64 2.41
N LEU A 35 -7.61 -11.59 1.60
CA LEU A 35 -7.14 -11.57 0.21
C LEU A 35 -5.63 -11.76 0.12
N CYS A 36 -4.85 -11.01 0.91
CA CYS A 36 -3.39 -11.17 0.90
C CYS A 36 -2.96 -12.60 1.23
N ARG A 37 -3.61 -13.24 2.22
CA ARG A 37 -3.36 -14.65 2.55
C ARG A 37 -3.76 -15.60 1.42
N GLU A 38 -4.92 -15.38 0.79
CA GLU A 38 -5.40 -16.19 -0.34
C GLU A 38 -4.45 -16.11 -1.54
N TYR A 39 -3.90 -14.92 -1.83
CA TYR A 39 -2.89 -14.71 -2.87
C TYR A 39 -1.49 -15.20 -2.49
N GLY A 40 -1.30 -15.76 -1.28
CA GLY A 40 0.01 -16.25 -0.82
C GLY A 40 1.04 -15.12 -0.65
N VAL A 41 0.60 -13.90 -0.38
CA VAL A 41 1.49 -12.76 -0.14
C VAL A 41 2.32 -13.05 1.11
N ASP A 42 3.64 -12.96 0.98
CA ASP A 42 4.56 -13.05 2.10
C ASP A 42 4.44 -11.78 2.98
N PRO A 43 3.92 -11.87 4.22
CA PRO A 43 3.79 -10.72 5.11
C PRO A 43 5.14 -10.12 5.52
N PHE A 44 6.24 -10.87 5.34
CA PHE A 44 7.61 -10.46 5.66
C PHE A 44 8.45 -10.19 4.41
N GLY A 45 7.90 -10.42 3.21
CA GLY A 45 8.61 -10.33 1.93
C GLY A 45 9.05 -8.92 1.56
N GLY A 46 8.48 -7.90 2.22
CA GLY A 46 8.88 -6.52 2.04
C GLY A 46 8.40 -5.95 0.70
N VAL A 47 9.33 -5.44 -0.12
CA VAL A 47 9.00 -4.75 -1.37
C VAL A 47 8.38 -5.69 -2.40
N GLY A 48 7.34 -5.23 -3.08
CA GLY A 48 6.74 -5.95 -4.20
C GLY A 48 7.67 -6.06 -5.40
N GLU A 49 7.19 -6.73 -6.45
CA GLU A 49 7.93 -6.89 -7.71
C GLU A 49 8.33 -5.53 -8.29
N ILE A 50 9.62 -5.37 -8.59
CA ILE A 50 10.16 -4.18 -9.25
C ILE A 50 10.19 -4.47 -10.75
N LEU A 51 9.40 -3.71 -11.51
CA LEU A 51 9.38 -3.82 -12.97
C LEU A 51 10.75 -3.45 -13.56
N ASP A 52 11.16 -4.19 -14.58
CA ASP A 52 12.29 -3.79 -15.41
C ASP A 52 11.97 -2.50 -16.20
N GLU A 53 13.01 -1.83 -16.70
CA GLU A 53 12.88 -0.54 -17.37
C GLU A 53 11.93 -0.58 -18.58
N LYS A 54 11.94 -1.68 -19.35
CA LYS A 54 11.09 -1.81 -20.54
C LYS A 54 9.63 -1.96 -20.12
N SER A 55 9.34 -2.86 -19.18
CA SER A 55 8.00 -3.05 -18.65
C SER A 55 7.46 -1.78 -17.97
N MET A 56 8.32 -1.05 -17.27
CA MET A 56 7.99 0.25 -16.68
C MET A 56 7.58 1.27 -17.74
N LYS A 57 8.36 1.43 -18.81
CA LYS A 57 8.04 2.37 -19.91
C LYS A 57 6.71 2.05 -20.58
N VAL A 58 6.41 0.76 -20.79
CA VAL A 58 5.11 0.33 -21.33
C VAL A 58 3.98 0.75 -20.39
N ARG A 59 4.10 0.44 -19.09
CA ARG A 59 3.09 0.79 -18.09
C ARG A 59 2.86 2.30 -17.97
N LEU A 60 3.93 3.10 -18.03
CA LEU A 60 3.84 4.56 -18.02
C LEU A 60 3.09 5.08 -19.24
N LYS A 61 3.37 4.54 -20.43
CA LYS A 61 2.70 4.95 -21.67
C LYS A 61 1.22 4.58 -21.68
N GLU A 62 0.88 3.37 -21.21
CA GLU A 62 -0.52 2.92 -21.08
C GLU A 62 -1.36 3.81 -20.15
N ASN A 63 -0.74 4.43 -19.16
CA ASN A 63 -1.42 5.24 -18.13
C ASN A 63 -1.16 6.75 -18.30
N GLU A 64 -0.59 7.18 -19.42
CA GLU A 64 -0.15 8.58 -19.64
C GLU A 64 -1.27 9.60 -19.42
N GLU A 65 -2.47 9.32 -19.90
CA GLU A 65 -3.62 10.22 -19.75
C GLU A 65 -4.01 10.39 -18.27
N LEU A 66 -4.19 9.28 -17.56
CA LEU A 66 -4.53 9.28 -16.13
C LEU A 66 -3.45 10.02 -15.33
N ILE A 67 -2.17 9.74 -15.61
CA ILE A 67 -1.05 10.39 -14.94
C ILE A 67 -1.06 11.89 -15.24
N SER A 68 -1.24 12.30 -16.49
CA SER A 68 -1.22 13.71 -16.89
C SER A 68 -2.29 14.55 -16.20
N VAL A 69 -3.46 13.97 -15.91
CA VAL A 69 -4.56 14.63 -15.20
C VAL A 69 -4.35 14.61 -13.68
N ALA A 70 -3.93 13.47 -13.12
CA ALA A 70 -3.80 13.32 -11.67
C ALA A 70 -2.55 14.00 -11.10
N HIS A 71 -1.43 14.01 -11.85
CA HIS A 71 -0.15 14.53 -11.39
C HIS A 71 -0.22 15.98 -10.89
N PRO A 72 -0.75 16.97 -11.65
CA PRO A 72 -0.83 18.35 -11.16
C PRO A 72 -1.68 18.48 -9.88
N ILE A 73 -2.73 17.67 -9.71
CA ILE A 73 -3.59 17.68 -8.51
C ILE A 73 -2.83 17.15 -7.29
N MET A 74 -2.02 16.10 -7.49
CA MET A 74 -1.19 15.52 -6.43
C MET A 74 -0.05 16.45 -6.03
N GLU A 75 0.56 17.15 -7.01
CA GLU A 75 1.64 18.11 -6.75
C GLU A 75 1.14 19.39 -6.08
N ASP A 76 -0.01 19.93 -6.51
CA ASP A 76 -0.60 21.15 -5.93
C ASP A 76 -0.93 21.00 -4.43
N LYS A 77 -1.30 19.78 -4.00
CA LYS A 77 -1.58 19.48 -2.58
C LYS A 77 -0.34 19.22 -1.71
N THR A 78 0.88 19.38 -2.22
CA THR A 78 2.11 19.21 -1.41
C THR A 78 2.42 20.38 -0.46
N VAL A 79 1.55 21.41 -0.37
CA VAL A 79 1.61 22.43 0.69
C VAL A 79 1.13 21.82 2.03
N GLY A 80 1.95 20.97 2.66
CA GLY A 80 1.66 20.54 4.04
C GLY A 80 2.44 19.37 4.63
N ILE A 81 3.19 18.58 3.87
CA ILE A 81 4.04 17.53 4.45
C ILE A 81 5.42 17.56 3.79
N ASN A 82 6.30 18.32 4.42
CA ASN A 82 7.69 18.46 4.05
C ASN A 82 8.43 17.12 4.06
N ASN A 83 9.25 16.94 3.02
CA ASN A 83 10.44 16.10 2.94
C ASN A 83 10.27 14.58 2.89
N ASN A 84 9.86 14.07 1.72
CA ASN A 84 10.65 13.01 1.09
C ASN A 84 10.55 13.11 -0.43
N LYS A 85 11.55 13.74 -1.04
CA LYS A 85 11.77 13.72 -2.49
C LYS A 85 12.03 12.27 -2.93
N LYS A 86 10.98 11.50 -3.22
CA LYS A 86 11.08 10.36 -4.14
C LYS A 86 10.39 10.76 -5.42
N MET A 87 11.21 11.39 -6.24
CA MET A 87 10.98 11.71 -7.63
C MET A 87 10.31 10.52 -8.34
N ILE A 88 9.09 10.74 -8.83
CA ILE A 88 8.72 10.18 -10.13
C ILE A 88 9.34 11.15 -11.13
N GLN A 89 10.61 10.92 -11.44
CA GLN A 89 11.20 11.54 -12.63
C GLN A 89 10.61 10.81 -13.82
N LEU A 90 9.72 11.50 -14.53
CA LEU A 90 9.36 11.20 -15.92
C LEU A 90 10.59 11.42 -16.82
#